data_AF-A0A1N7IWI6-F1
#
_entry.id   AF-A0A1N7IWI6-F1
#
_cell.length_a   1.000
_cell.length_b   1.000
_cell.length_c   1.000
_cell.angle_alpha   90.00
_cell.angle_beta   90.00
_cell.angle_gamma   90.00
#
_symmetry.space_group_name_H-M   'P 1'
#
loop_
_entity.id
_entity.type
_entity.pdbx_description
1 polymer ?
#
loop_
_entity_poly.entity_id
_entity_poly.type
_entity_poly.pdbx_seq_one_letter_code
_entity_poly.pdbx_strand_id
1 'polypeptide(L)'
;MKNSTKMLAALVPVATLAFVAPAVSDVEAAGDYQLSEVVYDNGSGGGIVDYTDLSSAMLDGQGEVYDFVNNRGIKALGIADGVYISYEGYASGVLDNKSVDEIMAELGENPLPEEDISGYEPVVFGEIPEVIDIY
;
A
#
# COMPACT_ATOMS: atom_id res chain seq x y z
N MET A 1 -54.26 -37.26 17.32
CA MET A 1 -53.53 -36.57 16.22
C MET A 1 -52.99 -35.28 16.81
N LYS A 2 -51.70 -35.22 17.18
CA LYS A 2 -50.62 -34.46 16.49
C LYS A 2 -51.07 -33.03 16.15
N ASN A 3 -50.42 -31.98 16.67
CA ASN A 3 -49.16 -31.49 16.11
C ASN A 3 -48.29 -30.76 17.14
N SER A 4 -47.05 -31.21 17.27
CA SER A 4 -45.96 -30.55 17.98
C SER A 4 -45.37 -29.47 17.07
N THR A 5 -45.37 -28.22 17.51
CA THR A 5 -44.68 -27.10 16.87
C THR A 5 -43.17 -27.33 16.97
N LYS A 6 -42.54 -27.71 15.87
CA LYS A 6 -41.08 -27.76 15.76
C LYS A 6 -40.58 -26.38 15.34
N MET A 7 -40.00 -25.62 16.26
CA MET A 7 -39.16 -24.47 15.91
C MET A 7 -37.90 -25.01 15.21
N LEU A 8 -37.74 -24.71 13.93
CA LEU A 8 -36.44 -24.82 13.27
C LEU A 8 -35.59 -23.63 13.74
N ALA A 9 -34.62 -23.88 14.61
CA ALA A 9 -33.51 -22.96 14.81
C ALA A 9 -32.66 -22.99 13.54
N ALA A 10 -32.73 -21.93 12.73
CA ALA A 10 -31.82 -21.73 11.63
C ALA A 10 -30.45 -21.39 12.22
N LEU A 11 -29.53 -22.36 12.23
CA LEU A 11 -28.11 -22.07 12.36
C LEU A 11 -27.69 -21.28 11.13
N VAL A 12 -27.38 -20.00 11.31
CA VAL A 12 -26.63 -19.23 10.32
C VAL A 12 -25.18 -19.70 10.44
N PRO A 13 -24.58 -20.33 9.42
CA PRO A 13 -23.15 -20.50 9.41
C PRO A 13 -22.55 -19.10 9.30
N VAL A 14 -21.95 -18.62 10.39
CA VAL A 14 -21.01 -17.51 10.33
C VAL A 14 -19.85 -18.03 9.51
N ALA A 15 -19.82 -17.63 8.24
CA ALA A 15 -18.63 -17.78 7.42
C ALA A 15 -17.54 -16.96 8.12
N THR A 16 -16.72 -17.62 8.93
CA THR A 16 -15.42 -17.12 9.29
C THR A 16 -14.67 -16.97 7.98
N LEU A 17 -14.68 -15.76 7.44
CA LEU A 17 -13.65 -15.29 6.52
C LEU A 17 -12.35 -15.51 7.29
N ALA A 18 -11.69 -16.63 6.99
CA ALA A 18 -10.30 -16.80 7.34
C ALA A 18 -9.60 -15.65 6.62
N PHE A 19 -9.29 -14.59 7.36
CA PHE A 19 -8.26 -13.65 6.99
C PHE A 19 -7.00 -14.49 6.88
N VAL A 20 -6.73 -14.96 5.66
CA VAL A 20 -5.41 -15.39 5.29
C VAL A 20 -4.65 -14.08 5.20
N ALA A 21 -4.00 -13.69 6.30
CA ALA A 21 -2.97 -12.68 6.23
C ALA A 21 -2.04 -13.11 5.07
N PRO A 22 -1.68 -12.21 4.15
CA PRO A 22 -0.72 -12.55 3.11
C PRO A 22 0.49 -13.15 3.83
N ALA A 23 0.79 -14.41 3.51
CA ALA A 23 2.01 -15.01 3.97
C ALA A 23 3.12 -14.14 3.38
N VAL A 24 3.82 -13.41 4.25
CA VAL A 24 5.08 -12.76 3.93
C VAL A 24 5.99 -13.85 3.37
N SER A 25 5.96 -13.99 2.05
CA SER A 25 6.83 -14.93 1.37
C SER A 25 8.22 -14.44 1.65
N ASP A 26 9.06 -15.34 2.16
CA ASP A 26 10.50 -15.13 2.35
C ASP A 26 11.00 -14.20 1.25
N VAL A 27 11.35 -12.97 1.62
CA VAL A 27 11.93 -12.03 0.68
C VAL A 27 13.35 -12.53 0.43
N GLU A 28 13.47 -13.43 -0.54
CA GLU A 28 14.73 -14.06 -0.89
C GLU A 28 15.73 -12.97 -1.32
N ALA A 29 16.77 -12.84 -0.50
CA ALA A 29 18.07 -12.26 -0.79
C ALA A 29 18.09 -10.85 -1.41
N ALA A 30 18.42 -9.84 -0.59
CA ALA A 30 19.25 -8.62 -0.81
C ALA A 30 19.63 -8.16 -2.24
N GLY A 31 18.79 -8.36 -3.24
CA GLY A 31 19.06 -8.14 -4.66
C GLY A 31 17.79 -8.08 -5.52
N ASP A 32 16.64 -8.50 -4.98
CA ASP A 32 15.33 -8.41 -5.65
C ASP A 32 14.43 -7.27 -5.12
N TYR A 33 14.93 -6.44 -4.20
CA TYR A 33 14.17 -5.30 -3.69
C TYR A 33 14.03 -4.22 -4.77
N GLN A 34 12.87 -4.19 -5.43
CA GLN A 34 12.51 -3.19 -6.43
C GLN A 34 11.45 -2.26 -5.85
N LEU A 35 11.70 -0.96 -5.95
CA LEU A 35 10.73 0.04 -5.55
C LEU A 35 9.53 -0.04 -6.51
N SER A 36 8.40 -0.51 -6.02
CA SER A 36 7.15 -0.64 -6.77
C SER A 36 6.23 0.54 -6.55
N GLU A 37 6.14 1.03 -5.31
CA GLU A 37 5.15 2.02 -4.89
C GLU A 37 5.73 3.01 -3.88
N VAL A 38 5.09 4.17 -3.75
CA VAL A 38 5.42 5.18 -2.75
C VAL A 38 4.14 5.61 -2.04
N VAL A 39 4.16 5.53 -0.70
CA VAL A 39 3.05 5.95 0.15
C VAL A 39 3.28 7.39 0.59
N TYR A 40 2.38 8.27 0.20
CA TYR A 40 2.39 9.68 0.58
C TYR A 40 1.40 9.96 1.71
N ASP A 41 1.78 10.85 2.65
CA ASP A 41 0.92 11.33 3.72
C ASP A 41 1.19 12.82 4.03
N ASN A 42 0.15 13.57 4.36
CA ASN A 42 0.24 14.94 4.87
C ASN A 42 -0.67 15.21 6.08
N GLY A 43 -1.15 14.18 6.77
CA GLY A 43 -2.03 14.26 7.94
C GLY A 43 -3.48 14.63 7.63
N SER A 44 -3.77 15.16 6.43
CA SER A 44 -5.13 15.41 5.93
C SER A 44 -5.64 14.34 4.95
N GLY A 45 -4.77 13.41 4.58
CA GLY A 45 -5.02 12.34 3.63
C GLY A 45 -3.74 11.96 2.90
N GLY A 46 -3.66 10.70 2.49
CA GLY A 46 -2.53 10.17 1.75
C GLY A 46 -2.97 9.26 0.61
N GLY A 47 -2.02 8.65 -0.05
CA GLY A 47 -2.30 7.71 -1.13
C GLY A 47 -1.06 6.95 -1.56
N ILE A 48 -1.29 5.83 -2.22
CA ILE A 48 -0.26 4.97 -2.79
C ILE A 48 -0.13 5.35 -4.27
N VAL A 49 1.10 5.65 -4.70
CA VAL A 49 1.42 6.03 -6.07
C VAL A 49 2.41 5.01 -6.63
N ASP A 50 2.14 4.49 -7.82
CA ASP A 50 3.06 3.61 -8.53
C ASP A 50 4.38 4.33 -8.83
N TYR A 51 5.51 3.65 -8.60
CA TYR A 51 6.82 4.24 -8.77
C TYR A 51 7.13 4.60 -10.23
N THR A 52 6.60 3.84 -11.19
CA THR A 52 6.76 4.13 -12.62
C THR A 52 6.07 5.45 -12.96
N ASP A 53 4.81 5.61 -12.56
CA ASP A 53 4.04 6.84 -12.79
C ASP A 53 4.69 8.04 -12.10
N LEU A 54 5.15 7.86 -10.87
CA LEU A 54 5.91 8.86 -10.12
C LEU A 54 7.19 9.27 -10.86
N SER A 55 7.97 8.29 -11.33
CA SER A 55 9.26 8.54 -11.97
C SER A 55 9.09 9.31 -13.27
N SER A 56 8.09 8.97 -14.07
CA SER A 56 7.69 9.72 -15.26
C SER A 56 7.26 11.15 -14.90
N ALA A 57 6.39 11.32 -13.92
CA ALA A 57 5.89 12.63 -13.52
C ALA A 57 7.00 13.55 -12.98
N MET A 58 7.97 13.00 -12.24
CA MET A 58 9.12 13.75 -11.73
C MET A 58 10.10 14.17 -12.84
N LEU A 59 10.26 13.36 -13.89
CA LEU A 59 11.07 13.69 -15.05
C LEU A 59 10.43 14.78 -15.91
N ASP A 60 9.12 14.70 -16.11
CA ASP A 60 8.36 15.67 -16.90
C ASP A 60 8.12 16.99 -16.14
N GLY A 61 8.12 16.94 -14.81
CA GLY A 61 7.93 18.10 -13.94
C GLY A 61 6.52 18.71 -14.00
N GLN A 62 5.54 17.93 -14.45
CA GLN A 62 4.15 18.36 -14.67
C GLN A 62 3.19 17.16 -14.63
N GLY A 63 1.89 17.43 -14.46
CA GLY A 63 0.81 16.42 -14.47
C GLY A 63 0.18 16.17 -13.11
N GLU A 64 -0.95 15.45 -13.10
CA GLU A 64 -1.74 15.21 -11.88
C GLU A 64 -0.95 14.48 -10.78
N VAL A 65 -0.10 13.52 -11.17
CA VAL A 65 0.80 12.82 -10.26
C VAL A 65 1.82 13.79 -9.65
N TYR A 66 2.45 14.63 -10.46
CA TYR A 66 3.42 15.63 -9.99
C TYR A 66 2.78 16.61 -9.02
N ASP A 67 1.60 17.14 -9.36
CA ASP A 67 0.83 18.06 -8.51
C ASP A 67 0.40 17.39 -7.19
N PHE A 68 0.06 16.10 -7.24
CA PHE A 68 -0.26 15.32 -6.05
C PHE A 68 0.96 15.19 -5.13
N VAL A 69 2.12 14.82 -5.64
CA VAL A 69 3.28 14.51 -4.78
C VAL A 69 4.03 15.74 -4.29
N ASN A 70 4.02 16.86 -5.02
CA ASN A 70 4.85 18.05 -4.73
C ASN A 70 4.53 18.75 -3.40
N ASN A 71 3.37 18.47 -2.77
CA ASN A 71 2.97 19.03 -1.47
C ASN A 71 2.72 17.96 -0.40
N ARG A 72 3.29 16.76 -0.55
CA ARG A 72 3.07 15.65 0.37
C ARG A 72 4.39 15.07 0.89
N GLY A 73 4.38 14.60 2.13
CA GLY A 73 5.50 13.86 2.70
C GLY A 73 5.46 12.42 2.22
N ILE A 74 6.63 11.79 2.08
CA ILE A 74 6.72 10.36 1.87
C ILE A 74 6.70 9.68 3.24
N LYS A 75 5.78 8.74 3.41
CA LYS A 75 5.68 7.91 4.61
C LYS A 75 6.43 6.60 4.45
N ALA A 76 6.18 5.89 3.34
CA ALA A 76 6.71 4.55 3.12
C ALA A 76 7.06 4.29 1.66
N LEU A 77 7.90 3.27 1.45
CA LEU A 77 8.33 2.79 0.14
C LEU A 77 7.90 1.33 0.00
N GLY A 78 7.19 0.98 -1.07
CA GLY A 78 6.81 -0.40 -1.42
C GLY A 78 7.95 -1.10 -2.13
N ILE A 79 8.40 -2.24 -1.62
CA ILE A 79 9.62 -2.94 -2.09
C ILE A 79 9.35 -4.33 -2.68
N ALA A 80 8.12 -4.81 -2.49
CA ALA A 80 7.54 -6.03 -3.04
C ALA A 80 6.01 -5.96 -2.84
N ASP A 81 5.25 -6.84 -3.48
CA ASP A 81 3.77 -6.88 -3.41
C ASP A 81 3.25 -6.84 -1.96
N GLY A 82 2.77 -5.67 -1.53
CA GLY A 82 2.23 -5.42 -0.18
C GLY A 82 3.26 -5.28 0.94
N VAL A 83 4.56 -5.22 0.63
CA VAL A 83 5.64 -5.04 1.62
C VAL A 83 6.15 -3.60 1.55
N TYR A 84 6.03 -2.89 2.67
CA TYR A 84 6.41 -1.48 2.78
C TYR A 84 7.49 -1.28 3.83
N ILE A 85 8.44 -0.37 3.56
CA ILE A 85 9.48 0.05 4.51
C ILE A 85 9.34 1.53 4.84
N SER A 86 9.85 1.91 6.02
CA SER A 86 9.86 3.31 6.46
C SER A 86 10.75 4.17 5.57
N TYR A 87 10.18 5.23 4.99
CA TYR A 87 10.97 6.23 4.25
C TYR A 87 11.94 6.97 5.15
N GLU A 88 11.56 7.27 6.40
CA GLU A 88 12.45 7.91 7.36
C GLU A 88 13.64 7.01 7.70
N GLY A 89 13.40 5.70 7.86
CA GLY A 89 14.46 4.72 8.04
C GLY A 89 15.40 4.66 6.84
N TYR A 90 14.83 4.65 5.62
CA TYR A 90 15.61 4.66 4.39
C TYR A 90 16.48 5.93 4.26
N ALA A 91 15.87 7.11 4.44
CA ALA A 91 16.56 8.39 4.35
C ALA A 91 17.65 8.53 5.42
N SER A 92 17.41 8.07 6.64
CA SER A 92 18.40 8.05 7.72
C SER A 92 19.59 7.17 7.36
N GLY A 93 19.35 5.97 6.81
CA GLY A 93 20.41 5.09 6.33
C GLY A 93 21.27 5.73 5.24
N VAL A 94 20.65 6.46 4.29
CA VAL A 94 21.37 7.20 3.24
C VAL A 94 22.24 8.31 3.86
N LEU A 95 21.71 9.05 4.84
CA LEU A 95 22.44 10.11 5.53
C LEU A 95 23.62 9.56 6.36
N ASP A 96 23.47 8.34 6.88
CA ASP A 96 24.53 7.60 7.57
C ASP A 96 25.59 7.01 6.61
N ASN A 97 25.47 7.24 5.31
CA ASN A 97 26.32 6.69 4.24
C ASN A 97 26.34 5.16 4.17
N LYS A 98 25.26 4.49 4.59
CA LYS A 98 25.07 3.06 4.31
C LYS A 98 24.84 2.86 2.80
N SER A 99 25.23 1.71 2.28
CA SER A 99 24.86 1.31 0.93
C SER A 99 23.36 1.04 0.85
N VAL A 100 22.77 1.19 -0.35
CA VAL A 100 21.34 0.88 -0.57
C VAL A 100 21.04 -0.56 -0.15
N ASP A 101 21.88 -1.52 -0.53
CA ASP A 101 21.67 -2.93 -0.19
C ASP A 101 21.64 -3.18 1.32
N GLU A 102 22.50 -2.51 2.09
CA GLU A 102 22.49 -2.59 3.56
C GLU A 102 21.20 -2.01 4.15
N ILE A 103 20.74 -0.87 3.64
CA ILE A 103 19.51 -0.21 4.10
C ILE A 103 18.30 -1.11 3.79
N MET A 104 18.22 -1.64 2.57
CA MET A 104 17.12 -2.48 2.13
C MET A 104 17.09 -3.82 2.85
N ALA A 105 18.25 -4.41 3.16
CA ALA A 105 18.32 -5.62 3.99
C ALA A 105 17.81 -5.36 5.42
N GLU A 106 18.26 -4.29 6.07
CA GLU A 106 17.86 -3.94 7.44
C GLU A 106 16.36 -3.64 7.56
N LEU A 107 15.83 -2.85 6.62
CA LEU A 107 14.42 -2.47 6.60
C LEU A 107 13.52 -3.56 6.03
N GLY A 108 14.01 -4.37 5.10
CA GLY A 108 13.27 -5.51 4.55
C GLY A 108 13.03 -6.62 5.56
N GLU A 109 13.96 -6.82 6.52
CA GLU A 109 13.75 -7.71 7.67
C GLU A 109 12.77 -7.14 8.70
N ASN A 110 12.53 -5.82 8.67
CA ASN A 110 11.65 -5.12 9.61
C ASN A 110 10.67 -4.21 8.84
N PRO A 111 9.78 -4.79 8.01
CA PRO A 111 8.83 -4.01 7.25
C PRO A 111 7.84 -3.30 8.17
N LEU A 112 7.22 -2.24 7.67
CA LEU A 112 6.13 -1.56 8.36
C LEU A 112 4.96 -2.54 8.56
N PRO A 113 4.29 -2.49 9.73
CA PRO A 113 3.12 -3.30 9.95
C PRO A 113 1.97 -2.85 9.03
N GLU A 114 1.12 -3.80 8.63
CA GLU A 114 0.01 -3.53 7.70
C GLU A 114 -0.93 -2.42 8.21
N GLU A 115 -1.12 -2.32 9.52
CA GLU A 115 -1.93 -1.27 10.16
C GLU A 115 -1.44 0.15 9.85
N ASP A 116 -0.13 0.34 9.62
CA ASP A 116 0.46 1.63 9.27
C ASP A 116 0.19 2.03 7.82
N ILE A 117 -0.23 1.08 6.98
CA ILE A 117 -0.45 1.26 5.53
C ILE A 117 -1.93 1.12 5.13
N SER A 118 -2.72 0.32 5.85
CA SER A 118 -4.13 0.00 5.54
C SER A 118 -5.09 1.19 5.42
N GLY A 119 -4.69 2.39 5.84
CA GLY A 119 -5.46 3.62 5.68
C GLY A 119 -5.22 4.35 4.35
N TYR A 120 -4.33 3.86 3.49
CA TYR A 120 -4.02 4.46 2.19
C TYR A 120 -4.52 3.58 1.05
N GLU A 121 -5.03 4.23 0.02
CA GLU A 121 -5.53 3.59 -1.19
C GLU A 121 -4.67 4.01 -2.39
N PRO A 122 -4.58 3.16 -3.43
CA PRO A 122 -4.00 3.56 -4.72
C PRO A 122 -4.71 4.80 -5.28
N VAL A 123 -3.92 5.79 -5.66
CA VAL A 123 -4.46 6.99 -6.30
C VAL A 123 -4.65 6.71 -7.78
N VAL A 124 -5.90 6.74 -8.23
CA VAL A 124 -6.23 6.62 -9.65
C VAL A 124 -6.13 7.99 -10.30
N PHE A 125 -5.15 8.17 -11.18
CA PHE A 125 -4.99 9.37 -11.99
C PHE A 125 -5.67 9.17 -13.35
N GLY A 126 -6.35 10.20 -13.85
CA GLY A 126 -6.97 10.14 -15.17
C GLY A 126 -8.31 9.41 -15.29
N GLU A 127 -9.14 9.34 -14.24
CA GLU A 127 -10.57 9.09 -14.48
C GLU A 127 -11.16 10.28 -15.25
N ILE A 128 -11.27 10.14 -16.57
CA ILE A 128 -12.24 10.91 -17.34
C ILE A 128 -13.56 10.66 -16.62
N PRO A 129 -14.24 11.67 -16.04
CA PRO A 129 -15.56 11.43 -15.48
C PRO A 129 -16.39 10.85 -16.61
N GLU A 130 -16.87 9.61 -16.46
CA GLU A 130 -17.95 9.14 -17.33
C GLU A 130 -19.04 10.20 -17.19
N VAL A 131 -19.26 10.92 -18.29
CA VAL A 131 -20.36 11.85 -18.41
C VAL A 131 -21.59 11.03 -18.10
N ILE A 132 -22.16 11.22 -16.92
CA ILE A 132 -23.49 10.70 -16.61
C ILE A 132 -24.41 11.51 -17.54
N ASP A 133 -24.65 10.96 -18.72
CA ASP A 133 -25.68 11.42 -19.64
C ASP A 133 -27.02 11.18 -18.94
N ILE A 134 -27.48 12.19 -18.21
CA ILE A 134 -28.85 12.24 -17.68
C ILE A 134 -29.74 12.64 -18.86
N TYR A 135 -30.26 11.65 -19.58
CA TYR A 135 -31.40 11.81 -20.49
C TYR A 135 -32.73 11.66 -19.75
#